data_AF-A0A3D3EM62-F1
#
_entry.id   AF-A0A3D3EM62-F1
#
_cell.length_a   1.000
_cell.length_b   1.000
_cell.length_c   1.000
_cell.angle_alpha   90.00
_cell.angle_beta   90.00
_cell.angle_gamma   90.00
#
_symmetry.space_group_name_H-M   'P 1'
#
loop_
_entity.id
_entity.type
_entity.pdbx_description
1 polymer ?
#
loop_
_entity_poly.entity_id
_entity_poly.type
_entity_poly.pdbx_seq_one_letter_code
_entity_poly.pdbx_strand_id
1 'polypeptide(L)'
;MCAGKEDHVKEKQDGIVMDTKIYSGEGNASGIPIYLRGIQLLAVIFGCWCFAAILMESFLIPASFLRINIAIIFFSILFYFFFLFPSYGLVKAFFVVLFYAAYLFSRLPRLQNAFYILENLVIQQINIYYESQIPFFVADRSTAEADITLFLILLIIPVAALNSAAFVRRRLCNIAFIVLVLPVVASFSIGIIPAELYLIITLLELIFLSKIHSVDHIRKNKADFYDRVGMKVAITLCGISLMVFFLMKQVVTPEQYEAIDGVKTAKVKIQAFLLDFSLNDVT
;
A
#
# COMPACT_ATOMS: atom_id res chain seq x y z
N MET A 1 -33.83 -19.24 -63.97
CA MET A 1 -32.64 -20.11 -63.85
C MET A 1 -32.17 -20.08 -62.42
N CYS A 2 -31.71 -21.22 -61.95
CA CYS A 2 -31.59 -21.62 -60.55
C CYS A 2 -30.76 -20.72 -59.65
N ALA A 3 -31.15 -20.78 -58.37
CA ALA A 3 -30.39 -20.36 -57.21
C ALA A 3 -29.02 -21.05 -57.14
N GLY A 4 -28.06 -20.32 -56.56
CA GLY A 4 -26.77 -20.84 -56.12
C GLY A 4 -26.33 -20.05 -54.89
N LYS A 5 -27.01 -20.30 -53.78
CA LYS A 5 -26.70 -19.76 -52.46
C LYS A 5 -25.70 -20.73 -51.83
N GLU A 6 -24.44 -20.36 -51.74
CA GLU A 6 -23.47 -21.08 -50.91
C GLU A 6 -23.77 -20.75 -49.44
N ASP A 7 -24.66 -21.54 -48.86
CA ASP A 7 -24.84 -21.61 -47.42
C ASP A 7 -23.58 -22.27 -46.82
N HIS A 8 -22.64 -21.45 -46.35
CA HIS A 8 -21.73 -21.92 -45.31
C HIS A 8 -22.56 -22.18 -44.05
N VAL A 9 -22.89 -23.45 -43.86
CA VAL A 9 -23.42 -24.02 -42.62
C VAL A 9 -22.48 -23.61 -41.49
N LYS A 10 -22.85 -22.56 -40.74
CA LYS A 10 -22.34 -22.38 -39.38
C LYS A 10 -23.11 -23.36 -38.52
N GLU A 11 -22.40 -24.38 -38.05
CA GLU A 11 -22.85 -25.28 -37.00
C GLU A 11 -23.54 -24.46 -35.90
N LYS A 12 -24.81 -24.76 -35.63
CA LYS A 12 -25.45 -24.37 -34.39
C LYS A 12 -24.70 -25.10 -33.28
N GLN A 13 -23.81 -24.39 -32.58
CA GLN A 13 -23.46 -24.79 -31.23
C GLN A 13 -24.75 -24.68 -30.39
N ASP A 14 -25.33 -25.84 -30.08
CA ASP A 14 -26.31 -26.01 -29.00
C ASP A 14 -25.62 -25.69 -27.67
N GLY A 15 -25.43 -24.41 -27.42
CA GLY A 15 -25.15 -23.87 -26.11
C GLY A 15 -26.43 -23.28 -25.56
N ILE A 16 -26.79 -23.65 -24.33
CA ILE A 16 -27.76 -22.88 -23.55
C ILE A 16 -27.16 -21.48 -23.40
N VAL A 17 -27.64 -20.54 -24.22
CA VAL A 17 -27.40 -19.12 -23.99
C VAL A 17 -28.21 -18.76 -22.76
N MET A 18 -27.62 -18.94 -21.58
CA MET A 18 -28.11 -18.29 -20.39
C MET A 18 -27.99 -16.79 -20.65
N ASP A 19 -29.14 -16.14 -20.91
CA ASP A 19 -29.26 -14.69 -20.93
C ASP A 19 -28.82 -14.20 -19.54
N THR A 20 -27.56 -13.81 -19.43
CA THR A 20 -26.93 -13.28 -18.21
C THR A 20 -27.40 -11.85 -17.93
N LYS A 21 -28.68 -11.58 -18.20
CA LYS A 21 -29.42 -10.41 -17.72
C LYS A 21 -29.89 -10.56 -16.27
N ILE A 22 -29.43 -11.57 -15.56
CA ILE A 22 -29.62 -11.67 -14.12
C ILE A 22 -28.45 -10.92 -13.45
N TYR A 23 -28.69 -9.61 -13.25
CA TYR A 23 -27.82 -8.58 -12.63
C TYR A 23 -26.72 -7.93 -13.48
N SER A 24 -27.04 -7.54 -14.72
CA SER A 24 -26.43 -6.35 -15.34
C SER A 24 -27.41 -5.18 -15.34
N GLY A 25 -28.01 -4.90 -14.17
CA GLY A 25 -28.93 -3.79 -13.94
C GLY A 25 -28.25 -2.47 -13.56
N GLU A 26 -26.95 -2.32 -13.81
CA GLU A 26 -26.21 -1.05 -13.69
C GLU A 26 -25.69 -0.54 -15.05
N GLY A 27 -26.27 -1.06 -16.13
CA GLY A 27 -26.09 -0.50 -17.47
C GLY A 27 -27.01 0.70 -17.65
N ASN A 28 -26.44 1.90 -17.64
CA ASN A 28 -26.95 3.15 -18.24
C ASN A 28 -27.64 4.21 -17.36
N ALA A 29 -27.43 4.24 -16.03
CA ALA A 29 -27.67 5.48 -15.26
C ALA A 29 -26.76 5.62 -14.01
N SER A 30 -26.00 6.73 -13.98
CA SER A 30 -25.53 7.47 -12.80
C SER A 30 -24.56 6.82 -11.77
N GLY A 31 -23.28 6.75 -12.12
CA GLY A 31 -22.15 6.92 -11.17
C GLY A 31 -21.92 5.83 -10.11
N ILE A 32 -20.70 5.77 -9.55
CA ILE A 32 -20.39 4.91 -8.39
C ILE A 32 -21.35 5.31 -7.24
N PRO A 33 -22.06 4.34 -6.62
CA PRO A 33 -22.96 4.59 -5.49
C PRO A 33 -22.29 5.41 -4.38
N ILE A 34 -23.04 6.32 -3.76
CA ILE A 34 -22.50 7.26 -2.76
C ILE A 34 -21.85 6.51 -1.57
N TYR A 35 -22.41 5.38 -1.14
CA TYR A 35 -21.83 4.57 -0.07
C TYR A 35 -20.45 4.00 -0.46
N LEU A 36 -20.25 3.59 -1.72
CA LEU A 36 -18.95 3.13 -2.22
C LEU A 36 -17.92 4.26 -2.29
N ARG A 37 -18.36 5.50 -2.55
CA ARG A 37 -17.50 6.68 -2.48
C ARG A 37 -17.02 6.96 -1.05
N GLY A 38 -17.91 6.81 -0.07
CA GLY A 38 -17.54 6.89 1.35
C GLY A 38 -16.50 5.83 1.74
N ILE A 39 -16.70 4.59 1.29
CA ILE A 39 -15.75 3.49 1.53
C ILE A 39 -14.40 3.75 0.86
N GLN A 40 -14.37 4.33 -0.36
CA GLN A 40 -13.11 4.71 -1.01
C GLN A 40 -12.35 5.76 -0.22
N LEU A 41 -13.03 6.78 0.33
CA LEU A 41 -12.39 7.79 1.18
C LEU A 41 -11.84 7.15 2.47
N LEU A 42 -12.61 6.27 3.11
CA LEU A 42 -12.14 5.54 4.29
C LEU A 42 -10.92 4.69 3.97
N ALA A 43 -10.87 4.01 2.83
CA ALA A 43 -9.71 3.22 2.40
C ALA A 43 -8.47 4.09 2.18
N VAL A 44 -8.61 5.32 1.65
CA VAL A 44 -7.48 6.25 1.54
C VAL A 44 -6.96 6.65 2.94
N ILE A 45 -7.87 7.03 3.85
CA ILE A 45 -7.52 7.48 5.21
C ILE A 45 -6.85 6.34 5.98
N PHE A 46 -7.48 5.17 6.00
CA PHE A 46 -6.97 4.01 6.73
C PHE A 46 -5.64 3.53 6.16
N GLY A 47 -5.40 3.68 4.85
CA GLY A 47 -4.15 3.20 4.27
C GLY A 47 -2.99 4.08 4.57
N CYS A 48 -3.21 5.40 4.54
CA CYS A 48 -2.23 6.35 5.04
C CYS A 48 -1.98 6.20 6.54
N TRP A 49 -3.03 5.89 7.32
CA TRP A 49 -2.92 5.67 8.75
C TRP A 49 -2.13 4.42 9.10
N CYS A 50 -2.44 3.27 8.49
CA CYS A 50 -1.70 2.04 8.70
C CYS A 50 -0.25 2.17 8.22
N PHE A 51 -0.04 2.80 7.06
CA PHE A 51 1.31 3.07 6.55
C PHE A 51 2.15 3.84 7.57
N ALA A 52 1.62 4.94 8.12
CA ALA A 52 2.32 5.76 9.09
C ALA A 52 2.47 5.05 10.44
N ALA A 53 1.43 4.39 10.94
CA ALA A 53 1.43 3.71 12.23
C ALA A 53 2.44 2.56 12.28
N ILE A 54 2.49 1.73 11.23
CA ILE A 54 3.45 0.62 11.12
C ILE A 54 4.89 1.16 11.16
N LEU A 55 5.20 2.21 10.39
CA LEU A 55 6.53 2.84 10.41
C LEU A 55 6.86 3.39 11.81
N MET A 56 5.94 4.13 12.43
CA MET A 56 6.19 4.75 13.72
C MET A 56 6.41 3.72 14.83
N GLU A 57 5.58 2.68 14.89
CA GLU A 57 5.72 1.65 15.92
C GLU A 57 6.94 0.76 15.69
N SER A 58 7.21 0.37 14.44
CA SER A 58 8.31 -0.57 14.15
C SER A 58 9.68 0.05 14.37
N PHE A 59 9.84 1.34 14.06
CA PHE A 59 11.12 2.03 14.19
C PHE A 59 11.19 2.94 15.43
N LEU A 60 10.19 2.88 16.33
CA LEU A 60 10.08 3.72 17.52
C LEU A 60 10.26 5.21 17.20
N ILE A 61 9.61 5.66 16.13
CA ILE A 61 9.82 6.99 15.58
C ILE A 61 9.21 8.03 16.54
N PRO A 62 10.02 8.97 17.09
CA PRO A 62 9.52 9.98 18.01
C PRO A 62 8.81 11.07 17.21
N ALA A 63 7.51 10.87 16.96
CA ALA A 63 6.71 11.81 16.19
C ALA A 63 5.40 12.17 16.90
N SER A 64 4.89 13.36 16.60
CA SER A 64 3.63 13.82 17.15
C SER A 64 2.46 13.13 16.44
N PHE A 65 1.92 12.09 17.07
CA PHE A 65 0.75 11.34 16.56
C PHE A 65 -0.42 12.24 16.18
N LEU A 66 -0.71 13.26 17.00
CA LEU A 66 -1.80 14.19 16.74
C LEU A 66 -1.61 14.95 15.42
N ARG A 67 -0.40 15.49 15.17
CA ARG A 67 -0.11 16.24 13.94
C ARG A 67 -0.13 15.34 12.72
N ILE A 68 0.36 14.11 12.84
CA ILE A 68 0.35 13.11 11.77
C ILE A 68 -1.08 12.72 11.41
N ASN A 69 -1.92 12.39 12.39
CA ASN A 69 -3.31 12.01 12.13
C ASN A 69 -4.11 13.15 11.49
N ILE A 70 -3.91 14.39 11.94
CA ILE A 70 -4.51 15.57 11.31
C ILE A 70 -4.05 15.71 9.85
N ALA A 71 -2.75 15.54 9.57
CA ALA A 71 -2.21 15.59 8.22
C ALA A 71 -2.79 14.48 7.33
N ILE A 72 -2.90 13.25 7.85
CA ILE A 72 -3.49 12.11 7.13
C ILE A 72 -4.92 12.43 6.74
N ILE A 73 -5.76 12.87 7.67
CA ILE A 73 -7.16 13.21 7.41
C ILE A 73 -7.23 14.34 6.37
N PHE A 74 -6.46 15.41 6.58
CA PHE A 74 -6.46 16.58 5.70
C PHE A 74 -6.04 16.23 4.26
N PHE A 75 -4.87 15.59 4.09
CA PHE A 75 -4.35 15.27 2.76
C PHE A 75 -5.14 14.16 2.07
N SER A 76 -5.67 13.18 2.81
CA SER A 76 -6.55 12.16 2.24
C SER A 76 -7.83 12.77 1.67
N ILE A 77 -8.48 13.68 2.41
CA ILE A 77 -9.66 14.39 1.93
C ILE A 77 -9.31 15.28 0.73
N LEU A 78 -8.22 16.05 0.83
CA LEU A 78 -7.75 16.94 -0.24
C LEU A 78 -7.52 16.16 -1.55
N PHE A 79 -6.73 15.09 -1.50
CA PHE A 79 -6.42 14.30 -2.70
C PHE A 79 -7.60 13.48 -3.18
N TYR A 80 -8.46 12.98 -2.28
CA TYR A 80 -9.69 12.31 -2.68
C TYR A 80 -10.56 13.21 -3.55
N PHE A 81 -10.81 14.46 -3.13
CA PHE A 81 -11.56 15.43 -3.93
C PHE A 81 -10.80 15.90 -5.18
N PHE A 82 -9.48 16.04 -5.09
CA PHE A 82 -8.62 16.33 -6.23
C PHE A 82 -8.84 15.33 -7.36
N PHE A 83 -8.85 14.03 -7.04
CA PHE A 83 -9.04 12.97 -8.01
C PHE A 83 -10.52 12.71 -8.35
N LEU A 84 -11.47 13.02 -7.46
CA LEU A 84 -12.90 12.88 -7.75
C LEU A 84 -13.33 13.79 -8.92
N PHE A 85 -12.86 15.04 -8.95
CA PHE A 85 -13.22 16.02 -9.97
C PHE A 85 -12.12 16.17 -11.05
N PRO A 86 -12.31 15.63 -12.28
CA PRO A 86 -11.24 15.54 -13.28
C PRO A 86 -10.86 16.89 -13.91
N SER A 87 -11.73 17.91 -13.76
CA SER A 87 -11.52 19.21 -14.36
C SER A 87 -10.21 19.84 -13.90
N TYR A 88 -9.46 20.43 -14.84
CA TYR A 88 -8.18 21.11 -14.62
C TYR A 88 -7.07 20.24 -14.01
N GLY A 89 -7.08 18.92 -14.26
CA GLY A 89 -6.12 17.98 -13.67
C GLY A 89 -4.65 18.38 -13.79
N LEU A 90 -4.21 18.83 -14.98
CA LEU A 90 -2.83 19.29 -15.20
C LEU A 90 -2.48 20.55 -14.38
N VAL A 91 -3.38 21.52 -14.35
CA VAL A 91 -3.19 22.78 -13.60
C VAL A 91 -3.10 22.48 -12.10
N LYS A 92 -4.02 21.66 -11.58
CA LYS A 92 -3.99 21.25 -10.17
C LYS A 92 -2.71 20.48 -9.83
N ALA A 93 -2.27 19.57 -10.70
CA ALA A 93 -1.04 18.81 -10.51
C ALA A 93 0.20 19.72 -10.48
N PHE A 94 0.27 20.71 -11.38
CA PHE A 94 1.33 21.71 -11.38
C PHE A 94 1.43 22.45 -10.05
N PHE A 95 0.30 22.96 -9.52
CA PHE A 95 0.30 23.66 -8.24
C PHE A 95 0.64 22.75 -7.05
N VAL A 96 0.18 21.49 -7.05
CA VAL A 96 0.54 20.52 -6.01
C VAL A 96 2.04 20.25 -6.02
N VAL A 97 2.63 19.98 -7.19
CA VAL A 97 4.07 19.71 -7.31
C VAL A 97 4.88 20.95 -6.94
N LEU A 98 4.47 22.14 -7.40
CA LEU A 98 5.11 23.40 -7.06
C LEU A 98 5.08 23.65 -5.55
N PHE A 99 3.92 23.47 -4.91
CA PHE A 99 3.79 23.63 -3.46
C PHE A 99 4.63 22.61 -2.70
N TYR A 100 4.60 21.34 -3.11
CA TYR A 100 5.40 20.28 -2.49
C TYR A 100 6.90 20.55 -2.60
N ALA A 101 7.37 20.91 -3.79
CA ALA A 101 8.77 21.27 -4.02
C ALA A 101 9.18 22.51 -3.21
N ALA A 102 8.39 23.58 -3.25
CA ALA A 102 8.66 24.79 -2.48
C ALA A 102 8.70 24.53 -0.97
N TYR A 103 7.77 23.70 -0.46
CA TYR A 103 7.73 23.30 0.93
C TYR A 103 8.99 22.50 1.32
N LEU A 104 9.39 21.53 0.49
CA LEU A 104 10.61 20.73 0.67
C LEU A 104 11.87 21.61 0.68
N PHE A 105 12.04 22.49 -0.32
CA PHE A 105 13.18 23.40 -0.40
C PHE A 105 13.25 24.36 0.80
N SER A 106 12.10 24.88 1.26
CA SER A 106 12.06 25.82 2.39
C SER A 106 12.45 25.20 3.73
N ARG A 107 12.43 23.86 3.85
CA ARG A 107 12.67 23.12 5.11
C ARG A 107 13.82 22.13 5.01
N LEU A 108 14.66 22.24 3.98
CA LEU A 108 15.72 21.27 3.67
C LEU A 108 16.64 20.94 4.87
N PRO A 109 17.13 21.90 5.68
CA PRO A 109 18.02 21.57 6.80
C PRO A 109 17.32 20.72 7.87
N ARG A 110 16.05 20.99 8.16
CA ARG A 110 15.25 20.22 9.12
C ARG A 110 14.93 18.82 8.58
N LEU A 111 14.68 18.71 7.28
CA LEU A 111 14.45 17.42 6.61
C LEU A 111 15.72 16.56 6.60
N GLN A 112 16.90 17.15 6.40
CA GLN A 112 18.18 16.45 6.51
C GLN A 112 18.39 15.93 7.93
N ASN A 113 18.16 16.77 8.95
CA ASN A 113 18.25 16.33 10.34
C ASN A 113 17.26 15.18 10.64
N ALA A 114 16.01 15.30 10.17
CA ALA A 114 15.00 14.24 10.31
C ALA A 114 15.44 12.93 9.64
N PHE A 115 16.06 13.01 8.46
CA PHE A 115 16.59 11.84 7.76
C PHE A 115 17.68 11.15 8.57
N TYR A 116 18.67 11.88 9.10
CA TYR A 116 19.71 11.30 9.95
C TYR A 116 19.15 10.69 11.24
N ILE A 117 18.12 11.30 11.84
CA ILE A 117 17.44 10.75 13.02
C ILE A 117 16.74 9.44 12.66
N LEU A 118 16.00 9.40 11.55
CA LEU A 118 15.30 8.21 11.09
C LEU A 118 16.27 7.08 10.77
N GLU A 119 17.33 7.38 10.04
CA GLU A 119 18.38 6.42 9.69
C GLU A 119 19.05 5.85 10.93
N ASN A 120 19.35 6.68 11.92
CA ASN A 120 19.87 6.20 13.20
C ASN A 120 18.91 5.26 13.94
N LEU A 121 17.60 5.50 13.86
CA LEU A 121 16.60 4.61 14.46
C LEU A 121 16.53 3.26 13.72
N VAL A 122 16.61 3.29 12.39
CA VAL A 122 16.68 2.08 11.56
C VAL A 122 17.95 1.29 11.87
N ILE A 123 19.10 1.95 11.91
CA ILE A 123 20.40 1.35 12.26
C ILE A 123 20.35 0.71 13.64
N GLN A 124 19.71 1.36 14.61
CA GLN A 124 19.55 0.82 15.95
C GLN A 124 18.79 -0.52 15.92
N GLN A 125 17.68 -0.60 15.19
CA GLN A 125 16.91 -1.84 15.07
C GLN A 125 17.69 -2.93 14.32
N ILE A 126 18.41 -2.57 13.25
CA ILE A 126 19.27 -3.48 12.50
C ILE A 126 20.37 -4.06 13.40
N ASN A 127 21.07 -3.21 14.15
CA ASN A 127 22.13 -3.62 15.08
C ASN A 127 21.62 -4.57 16.16
N ILE A 128 20.40 -4.34 16.66
CA ILE A 128 19.77 -5.23 17.65
C ILE A 128 19.40 -6.56 17.00
N TYR A 129 18.72 -6.55 15.84
CA TYR A 129 18.15 -7.78 15.25
C TYR A 129 19.18 -8.70 14.58
N TYR A 130 20.20 -8.09 13.95
CA TYR A 130 21.27 -8.79 13.23
C TYR A 130 22.58 -8.87 14.02
N GLU A 131 22.61 -8.38 15.25
CA GLU A 131 23.82 -8.35 16.10
C GLU A 131 25.02 -7.68 15.38
N SER A 132 24.75 -6.57 14.70
CA SER A 132 25.76 -5.78 13.96
C SER A 132 26.18 -4.52 14.74
N GLN A 133 27.27 -3.89 14.30
CA GLN A 133 27.80 -2.65 14.89
C GLN A 133 27.95 -1.54 13.84
N ILE A 134 26.87 -1.26 13.12
CA ILE A 134 26.84 -0.19 12.13
C ILE A 134 26.90 1.17 12.88
N PRO A 135 27.79 2.09 12.48
CA PRO A 135 27.93 3.40 13.13
C PRO A 135 26.73 4.32 12.86
N PHE A 136 26.51 5.27 13.77
CA PHE A 136 25.43 6.25 13.68
C PHE A 136 25.87 7.57 13.04
N PHE A 137 24.93 8.25 12.39
CA PHE A 137 25.10 9.62 11.87
C PHE A 137 24.99 10.66 12.97
N VAL A 138 25.70 11.79 12.80
CA VAL A 138 25.60 12.94 13.69
C VAL A 138 24.30 13.69 13.41
N ALA A 139 23.38 13.69 14.36
CA ALA A 139 22.07 14.34 14.24
C ALA A 139 21.74 15.18 15.49
N ASP A 140 21.08 16.32 15.28
CA ASP A 140 20.60 17.16 16.37
C ASP A 140 19.30 16.59 16.94
N ARG A 141 19.38 16.08 18.18
CA ARG A 141 18.24 15.48 18.86
C ARG A 141 17.34 16.50 19.58
N SER A 142 17.74 17.77 19.66
CA SER A 142 16.98 18.80 20.39
C SER A 142 15.62 19.10 19.77
N THR A 143 15.52 19.03 18.44
CA THR A 143 14.28 19.26 17.66
C THR A 143 13.72 17.98 17.05
N ALA A 144 14.15 16.80 17.52
CA ALA A 144 13.88 15.51 16.90
C ALA A 144 12.40 15.28 16.59
N GLU A 145 11.51 15.49 17.56
CA GLU A 145 10.08 15.26 17.39
C GLU A 145 9.49 16.14 16.27
N ALA A 146 9.86 17.42 16.25
CA ALA A 146 9.34 18.37 15.29
C ALA A 146 9.84 18.07 13.86
N ASP A 147 11.12 17.75 13.72
CA ASP A 147 11.76 17.49 12.43
C ASP A 147 11.26 16.18 11.82
N ILE A 148 11.18 15.12 12.62
CA ILE A 148 10.64 13.82 12.21
C ILE A 148 9.15 13.92 11.87
N THR A 149 8.35 14.64 12.67
CA THR A 149 6.94 14.86 12.35
C THR A 149 6.79 15.55 11.00
N LEU A 150 7.60 16.58 10.74
CA LEU A 150 7.58 17.29 9.46
C LEU A 150 7.97 16.38 8.29
N PHE A 151 8.97 15.52 8.48
CA PHE A 151 9.37 14.51 7.50
C PHE A 151 8.26 13.49 7.22
N LEU A 152 7.62 12.95 8.25
CA LEU A 152 6.51 12.00 8.09
C LEU A 152 5.31 12.63 7.37
N ILE A 153 4.98 13.90 7.67
CA ILE A 153 3.94 14.61 6.93
C ILE A 153 4.33 14.73 5.44
N LEU A 154 5.59 15.05 5.15
CA LEU A 154 6.09 15.14 3.78
C LEU A 154 6.01 13.80 3.04
N LEU A 155 6.19 12.69 3.75
CA LEU A 155 6.04 11.31 3.24
C LEU A 155 4.56 10.94 3.02
N ILE A 156 3.66 11.37 3.90
CA ILE A 156 2.22 11.06 3.83
C ILE A 156 1.55 11.72 2.64
N ILE A 157 1.96 12.93 2.24
CA ILE A 157 1.40 13.65 1.08
C ILE A 157 1.40 12.80 -0.19
N PRO A 158 2.54 12.27 -0.69
CA PRO A 158 2.56 11.44 -1.89
C PRO A 158 1.84 10.10 -1.69
N VAL A 159 1.88 9.51 -0.48
CA VAL A 159 1.12 8.27 -0.18
C VAL A 159 -0.39 8.51 -0.31
N ALA A 160 -0.90 9.61 0.26
CA ALA A 160 -2.31 9.99 0.16
C ALA A 160 -2.74 10.30 -1.27
N ALA A 161 -1.87 10.98 -2.04
CA ALA A 161 -2.10 11.23 -3.46
C ALA A 161 -2.16 9.94 -4.28
N LEU A 162 -1.21 9.02 -4.05
CA LEU A 162 -1.13 7.73 -4.72
C LEU A 162 -2.33 6.84 -4.39
N ASN A 163 -2.68 6.69 -3.11
CA ASN A 163 -3.84 5.94 -2.66
C ASN A 163 -5.14 6.53 -3.25
N SER A 164 -5.28 7.86 -3.26
CA SER A 164 -6.44 8.52 -3.87
C SER A 164 -6.51 8.27 -5.38
N ALA A 165 -5.38 8.33 -6.10
CA ALA A 165 -5.32 8.01 -7.52
C ALA A 165 -5.72 6.55 -7.79
N ALA A 166 -5.28 5.63 -6.94
CA ALA A 166 -5.58 4.21 -7.05
C ALA A 166 -7.04 3.88 -6.74
N PHE A 167 -7.55 4.31 -5.58
CA PHE A 167 -8.91 3.98 -5.16
C PHE A 167 -9.99 4.74 -5.94
N VAL A 168 -9.76 6.00 -6.31
CA VAL A 168 -10.77 6.85 -6.98
C VAL A 168 -10.68 6.74 -8.50
N ARG A 169 -9.48 6.76 -9.07
CA ARG A 169 -9.25 6.79 -10.52
C ARG A 169 -8.76 5.47 -11.10
N ARG A 170 -8.49 4.47 -10.26
CA ARG A 170 -7.95 3.17 -10.69
C ARG A 170 -6.63 3.29 -11.45
N ARG A 171 -5.85 4.32 -11.13
CA ARG A 171 -4.54 4.57 -11.74
C ARG A 171 -3.44 4.29 -10.74
N LEU A 172 -2.29 3.83 -11.23
CA LEU A 172 -1.11 3.54 -10.42
C LEU A 172 -1.37 2.48 -9.33
N CYS A 173 -2.35 1.59 -9.51
CA CYS A 173 -2.72 0.57 -8.52
C CYS A 173 -1.53 -0.31 -8.11
N ASN A 174 -0.67 -0.71 -9.06
CA ASN A 174 0.52 -1.52 -8.76
C ASN A 174 1.50 -0.78 -7.86
N ILE A 175 1.70 0.52 -8.09
CA ILE A 175 2.59 1.35 -7.28
C ILE A 175 1.97 1.55 -5.89
N ALA A 176 0.67 1.83 -5.81
CA ALA A 176 -0.04 1.93 -4.54
C ALA A 176 0.04 0.64 -3.72
N PHE A 177 -0.08 -0.53 -4.38
CA PHE A 177 0.08 -1.83 -3.74
C PHE A 177 1.49 -1.98 -3.12
N ILE A 178 2.54 -1.69 -3.90
CA ILE A 178 3.93 -1.76 -3.42
C ILE A 178 4.13 -0.81 -2.23
N VAL A 179 3.65 0.43 -2.33
CA VAL A 179 3.82 1.45 -1.27
C VAL A 179 3.08 1.07 0.01
N LEU A 180 1.86 0.53 -0.08
CA LEU A 180 1.11 0.08 1.11
C LEU A 180 1.76 -1.11 1.81
N VAL A 181 2.41 -2.00 1.06
CA VAL A 181 3.13 -3.17 1.61
C VAL A 181 4.51 -2.79 2.18
N LEU A 182 5.11 -1.69 1.72
CA LEU A 182 6.47 -1.30 2.06
C LEU A 182 6.74 -1.23 3.59
N PRO A 183 5.89 -0.60 4.43
CA PRO A 183 6.11 -0.58 5.87
C PRO A 183 6.10 -1.97 6.49
N VAL A 184 5.21 -2.85 6.04
CA VAL A 184 5.11 -4.24 6.54
C VAL A 184 6.39 -5.01 6.23
N VAL A 185 6.89 -4.89 5.00
CA VAL A 185 8.14 -5.53 4.58
C VAL A 185 9.32 -4.96 5.35
N ALA A 186 9.37 -3.64 5.55
CA ALA A 186 10.42 -2.99 6.32
C ALA A 186 10.45 -3.48 7.77
N SER A 187 9.30 -3.60 8.43
CA SER A 187 9.18 -4.13 9.80
C SER A 187 9.64 -5.59 9.89
N PHE A 188 9.20 -6.46 8.98
CA PHE A 188 9.62 -7.85 8.97
C PHE A 188 11.11 -8.02 8.67
N SER A 189 11.69 -7.14 7.87
CA SER A 189 13.12 -7.16 7.58
C SER A 189 13.96 -6.95 8.84
N ILE A 190 13.47 -6.18 9.82
CA ILE A 190 14.13 -6.00 11.12
C ILE A 190 13.55 -6.89 12.22
N GLY A 191 12.82 -7.95 11.85
CA GLY A 191 12.27 -8.92 12.79
C GLY A 191 11.10 -8.42 13.65
N ILE A 192 10.50 -7.29 13.31
CA ILE A 192 9.37 -6.72 14.06
C ILE A 192 8.07 -7.06 13.36
N ILE A 193 7.13 -7.63 14.12
CA ILE A 193 5.77 -7.88 13.65
C ILE A 193 4.92 -6.65 13.98
N PRO A 194 4.38 -5.91 12.99
CA PRO A 194 3.52 -4.77 13.27
C PRO A 194 2.25 -5.19 14.03
N ALA A 195 1.62 -4.25 14.75
CA ALA A 195 0.41 -4.56 15.49
C ALA A 195 -0.70 -5.12 14.58
N GLU A 196 -1.42 -6.11 15.11
CA GLU A 196 -2.41 -6.91 14.35
C GLU A 196 -3.47 -6.04 13.68
N LEU A 197 -3.93 -4.99 14.38
CA LEU A 197 -4.91 -4.04 13.86
C LEU A 197 -4.47 -3.45 12.52
N TYR A 198 -3.22 -2.95 12.42
CA TYR A 198 -2.73 -2.32 11.21
C TYR A 198 -2.47 -3.34 10.10
N LEU A 199 -2.01 -4.55 10.43
CA LEU A 199 -1.85 -5.62 9.45
C LEU A 199 -3.19 -6.03 8.83
N ILE A 200 -4.23 -6.21 9.65
CA ILE A 200 -5.57 -6.58 9.19
C ILE A 200 -6.13 -5.51 8.25
N ILE A 201 -6.02 -4.24 8.63
CA ILE A 201 -6.54 -3.13 7.82
C ILE A 201 -5.74 -3.01 6.51
N THR A 202 -4.41 -3.13 6.57
CA THR A 202 -3.55 -3.13 5.37
C THR A 202 -3.93 -4.26 4.42
N LEU A 203 -4.14 -5.48 4.91
CA LEU A 203 -4.60 -6.61 4.10
C LEU A 203 -5.97 -6.35 3.46
N LEU A 204 -6.91 -5.80 4.22
CA LEU A 204 -8.24 -5.46 3.72
C LEU A 204 -8.16 -4.43 2.58
N GLU A 205 -7.28 -3.44 2.70
CA GLU A 205 -7.04 -2.46 1.66
C GLU A 205 -6.37 -3.04 0.42
N LEU A 206 -5.41 -3.93 0.57
CA LEU A 206 -4.78 -4.62 -0.57
C LEU A 206 -5.81 -5.46 -1.32
N ILE A 207 -6.70 -6.16 -0.62
CA ILE A 207 -7.82 -6.90 -1.22
C ILE A 207 -8.76 -5.94 -1.95
N PHE A 208 -9.11 -4.82 -1.31
CA PHE A 208 -9.98 -3.80 -1.91
C PHE A 208 -9.37 -3.21 -3.18
N LEU A 209 -8.07 -2.88 -3.14
CA LEU A 209 -7.31 -2.35 -4.27
C LEU A 209 -7.20 -3.38 -5.40
N SER A 210 -6.88 -4.64 -5.08
CA SER A 210 -6.82 -5.74 -6.06
C SER A 210 -8.14 -5.93 -6.79
N LYS A 211 -9.26 -5.83 -6.07
CA LYS A 211 -10.60 -5.93 -6.68
C LYS A 211 -10.90 -4.76 -7.60
N ILE A 212 -10.55 -3.54 -7.20
CA ILE A 212 -10.70 -2.34 -8.04
C ILE A 212 -9.84 -2.46 -9.31
N HIS A 213 -8.63 -3.00 -9.18
CA HIS A 213 -7.70 -3.17 -10.30
C HIS A 213 -8.15 -4.26 -11.29
N SER A 214 -8.62 -5.42 -10.79
CA SER A 214 -9.08 -6.54 -11.63
C SER A 214 -10.22 -6.13 -12.58
N VAL A 215 -11.18 -5.32 -12.10
CA VAL A 215 -12.32 -4.84 -12.91
C VAL A 215 -11.89 -4.11 -14.20
N ASP A 216 -10.74 -3.44 -14.20
CA ASP A 216 -10.25 -2.69 -15.38
C ASP A 216 -9.51 -3.57 -16.39
N HIS A 217 -8.86 -4.65 -15.95
CA HIS A 217 -8.23 -5.64 -16.84
C HIS A 217 -9.28 -6.50 -17.55
N ILE A 218 -10.36 -6.87 -16.86
CA ILE A 218 -11.48 -7.66 -17.39
C ILE A 218 -12.25 -6.90 -18.47
N ARG A 219 -12.41 -5.57 -18.33
CA ARG A 219 -13.10 -4.76 -19.35
C ARG A 219 -12.39 -4.76 -20.71
N LYS A 220 -11.09 -5.07 -20.74
CA LYS A 220 -10.29 -5.16 -21.98
C LYS A 220 -10.24 -6.55 -22.59
N ASN A 221 -10.42 -7.63 -21.81
CA ASN A 221 -10.47 -9.01 -22.30
C ASN A 221 -11.84 -9.63 -22.06
N LYS A 222 -12.62 -9.78 -23.13
CA LYS A 222 -14.02 -10.26 -23.13
C LYS A 222 -14.18 -11.76 -22.86
N ALA A 223 -13.18 -12.41 -22.29
CA ALA A 223 -13.22 -13.80 -21.88
C ALA A 223 -12.71 -13.84 -20.45
N ASP A 224 -13.60 -14.04 -19.48
CA ASP A 224 -13.50 -15.24 -18.66
C ASP A 224 -14.63 -15.35 -17.64
N PHE A 225 -15.19 -16.55 -17.60
CA PHE A 225 -16.22 -17.02 -16.70
C PHE A 225 -15.68 -17.24 -15.26
N TYR A 226 -14.42 -16.89 -15.01
CA TYR A 226 -13.70 -17.17 -13.76
C TYR A 226 -13.80 -16.07 -12.69
N ASP A 227 -14.33 -14.88 -13.00
CA ASP A 227 -14.20 -13.71 -12.12
C ASP A 227 -15.39 -13.40 -11.18
N ARG A 228 -16.27 -14.37 -10.94
CA ARG A 228 -17.29 -14.27 -9.86
C ARG A 228 -16.78 -14.82 -8.53
N VAL A 229 -15.58 -14.40 -8.10
CA VAL A 229 -15.28 -14.38 -6.66
C VAL A 229 -16.07 -13.22 -6.06
N GLY A 230 -17.34 -13.49 -5.74
CA GLY A 230 -18.23 -12.53 -5.12
C GLY A 230 -17.60 -11.95 -3.86
N MET A 231 -17.97 -10.71 -3.49
CA MET A 231 -17.46 -10.03 -2.30
C MET A 231 -17.53 -10.92 -1.03
N LYS A 232 -18.53 -11.80 -0.96
CA LYS A 232 -18.67 -12.83 0.07
C LYS A 232 -17.50 -13.84 0.12
N VAL A 233 -17.00 -14.29 -1.03
CA VAL A 233 -15.90 -15.26 -1.12
C VAL A 233 -14.57 -14.63 -0.71
N ALA A 234 -14.33 -13.37 -1.12
CA ALA A 234 -13.14 -12.62 -0.68
C ALA A 234 -13.16 -12.37 0.84
N ILE A 235 -14.32 -12.03 1.40
CA ILE A 235 -14.50 -11.87 2.86
C ILE A 235 -14.25 -13.21 3.57
N THR A 236 -14.77 -14.33 3.06
CA THR A 236 -14.51 -15.66 3.67
C THR A 236 -13.05 -16.08 3.57
N LEU A 237 -12.38 -15.82 2.45
CA LEU A 237 -10.96 -16.15 2.27
C LEU A 237 -10.08 -15.30 3.21
N CYS A 238 -10.43 -14.02 3.37
CA CYS A 238 -9.78 -13.13 4.32
C CYS A 238 -9.98 -13.63 5.76
N GLY A 239 -11.21 -14.04 6.11
CA GLY A 239 -11.51 -14.63 7.42
C GLY A 239 -10.72 -15.92 7.69
N ILE A 240 -10.62 -16.82 6.71
CA ILE A 240 -9.84 -18.06 6.82
C ILE A 240 -8.35 -17.74 6.96
N SER A 241 -7.82 -16.80 6.19
CA SER A 241 -6.40 -16.41 6.27
C SER A 241 -6.04 -15.83 7.63
N LEU A 242 -6.93 -15.00 8.21
CA LEU A 242 -6.78 -14.48 9.57
C LEU A 242 -6.85 -15.60 10.61
N MET A 243 -7.74 -16.57 10.44
CA MET A 243 -7.84 -17.73 11.33
C MET A 243 -6.57 -18.58 11.30
N VAL A 244 -6.00 -18.85 10.12
CA VAL A 244 -4.74 -19.57 9.96
C VAL A 244 -3.58 -18.81 10.59
N PHE A 245 -3.51 -17.49 10.40
CA PHE A 245 -2.51 -16.65 11.06
C PHE A 245 -2.60 -16.75 12.59
N PHE A 246 -3.82 -16.70 13.14
CA PHE A 246 -4.06 -16.80 14.58
C PHE A 246 -3.65 -18.17 15.14
N LEU A 247 -3.93 -19.25 14.40
CA LEU A 247 -3.52 -20.60 14.76
C LEU A 247 -1.99 -20.77 14.72
N MET A 248 -1.33 -20.27 13.67
CA MET A 248 0.13 -20.30 13.56
C MET A 248 0.81 -19.58 14.71
N LYS A 249 0.27 -18.43 15.15
CA LYS A 249 0.79 -17.66 16.29
C LYS A 249 0.68 -18.42 17.62
N GLN A 250 -0.34 -19.26 17.80
CA GLN A 250 -0.46 -20.09 19.01
C GLN A 250 0.52 -21.26 19.04
N VAL A 251 0.97 -21.72 17.87
CA VAL A 251 1.82 -22.90 17.73
C VAL A 251 3.30 -22.55 17.70
N VAL A 252 3.68 -21.41 17.13
CA VAL A 252 5.08 -21.02 16.96
C VAL A 252 5.46 -19.97 17.99
N THR A 253 6.24 -20.36 19.00
CA THR A 253 6.83 -19.42 19.96
C THR A 253 8.03 -18.68 19.36
N PRO A 254 8.38 -17.47 19.84
CA PRO A 254 9.57 -16.75 19.39
C PRO A 254 10.86 -17.58 19.47
N GLU A 255 10.98 -18.39 20.52
CA GLU A 255 12.11 -19.30 20.76
C GLU A 255 12.22 -20.38 19.68
N GLN A 256 11.09 -20.93 19.24
CA GLN A 256 11.06 -21.91 18.16
C GLN A 256 11.38 -21.29 16.80
N TYR A 257 11.04 -20.01 16.59
CA TYR A 257 11.39 -19.28 15.37
C TYR A 257 12.90 -19.03 15.27
N GLU A 258 13.56 -18.66 16.38
CA GLU A 258 15.02 -18.47 16.41
C GLU A 258 15.82 -19.77 16.29
N ALA A 259 15.24 -20.90 16.70
CA ALA A 259 15.84 -22.22 16.57
C ALA A 259 15.82 -22.78 15.12
N ILE A 260 15.18 -22.10 14.16
CA ILE A 260 15.13 -22.55 12.76
C ILE A 260 16.46 -22.24 12.06
N ASP A 261 17.21 -23.28 11.67
CA ASP A 261 18.52 -23.16 11.00
C ASP A 261 18.50 -22.28 9.74
N GLY A 262 17.39 -22.27 9.00
CA GLY A 262 17.20 -21.41 7.83
C GLY A 262 17.21 -19.91 8.16
N VAL A 263 16.61 -19.53 9.30
CA VAL A 263 16.60 -18.14 9.79
C VAL A 263 18.01 -17.73 10.22
N LYS A 264 18.71 -18.59 10.96
CA LYS A 264 20.10 -18.36 11.38
C LYS A 264 21.03 -18.16 10.18
N THR A 265 20.92 -19.01 9.17
CA THR A 265 21.73 -18.93 7.94
C THR A 265 21.45 -17.64 7.16
N ALA A 266 20.18 -17.23 7.06
CA ALA A 266 19.80 -15.98 6.40
C ALA A 266 20.32 -14.74 7.16
N LYS A 267 20.22 -14.72 8.50
CA LYS A 267 20.78 -13.65 9.33
C LYS A 267 22.28 -13.49 9.11
N VAL A 268 23.06 -14.57 9.12
CA VAL A 268 24.52 -14.53 8.89
C VAL A 268 24.86 -13.98 7.51
N LYS A 269 24.11 -14.35 6.45
CA LYS A 269 24.32 -13.79 5.11
C LYS A 269 24.06 -12.29 5.04
N ILE A 270 22.98 -11.84 5.67
CA ILE A 270 22.64 -10.41 5.72
C ILE A 270 23.66 -9.64 6.55
N GLN A 271 24.11 -10.20 7.67
CA GLN A 271 25.15 -9.61 8.50
C GLN A 271 26.46 -9.44 7.72
N ALA A 272 26.90 -10.47 6.99
CA ALA A 272 28.06 -10.38 6.11
C ALA A 272 27.88 -9.29 5.03
N PHE A 273 26.72 -9.27 4.36
CA PHE A 273 26.41 -8.23 3.38
C PHE A 273 26.46 -6.81 3.99
N LEU A 274 25.87 -6.59 5.17
CA LEU A 274 25.83 -5.27 5.81
C LEU A 274 27.23 -4.79 6.26
N LEU A 275 28.12 -5.71 6.63
CA LEU A 275 29.50 -5.41 6.99
C LEU A 275 30.38 -5.13 5.77
N ASP A 276 30.13 -5.85 4.67
CA ASP A 276 30.89 -5.73 3.43
C ASP A 276 30.36 -4.61 2.50
N PHE A 277 29.15 -4.10 2.73
CA PHE A 277 28.53 -3.08 1.90
C PHE A 277 29.27 -1.74 2.04
N SER A 278 29.96 -1.32 0.97
CA SER A 278 30.55 0.02 0.86
C SER A 278 29.84 0.83 -0.24
N LEU A 279 29.77 2.16 -0.07
CA LEU A 279 29.22 3.05 -1.12
C LEU A 279 30.04 3.05 -2.42
N ASN A 280 31.26 2.50 -2.41
CA ASN A 280 32.08 2.32 -3.61
C ASN A 280 31.57 1.17 -4.50
N ASP A 281 30.71 0.28 -3.99
CA ASP A 281 30.14 -0.84 -4.74
C ASP A 281 28.87 -0.45 -5.52
N VAL A 282 28.37 0.80 -5.35
CA VAL A 282 27.13 1.30 -5.98
C VAL A 282 27.40 2.31 -7.11
N THR A 283 28.66 2.69 -7.33
CA THR A 283 29.13 3.55 -8.44
C THR A 283 29.76 2.74 -9.55
#